data_AF-A0AAW7NR94-F1
#
_entry.id   AF-A0AAW7NR94-F1
#
_cell.length_a   1.000
_cell.length_b   1.000
_cell.length_c   1.000
_cell.angle_alpha   90.00
_cell.angle_beta   90.00
_cell.angle_gamma   90.00
#
_symmetry.space_group_name_H-M   'P 1'
#
loop_
_entity.id
_entity.type
_entity.pdbx_description
1 polymer ?
#
loop_
_entity_poly.entity_id
_entity_poly.type
_entity_poly.pdbx_seq_one_letter_code
_entity_poly.pdbx_strand_id
1 'polypeptide(L)'
;MRQEKNTKAMFNSRYWLGLSLASAATLAAALISTGTVRAENKSIPDWASRREVGIYDPSVPDIEDDPTIFDDPGPIKVPEAPKNDYPSVIDEETGERIRNRIVLYKGKYYALDPIRSIYEVRDDPGEQIPTNLKNSFYTSPTGKVYYFDEKGRRVINLYSVDGKQYFFDSYGEMVKNRFVSYSEYTYYFGEDGTPYKNGLYKIGKYYYYFTEYSDLLRQGSFDYKGKTYYTNWHGVVNIKDEEVTP
;
A
#
# COMPACT_ATOMS: atom_id res chain seq x y z
N MET A 1 -12.04 -31.91 -49.71
CA MET A 1 -10.99 -32.08 -48.67
C MET A 1 -10.10 -30.85 -48.68
N ARG A 2 -10.10 -30.05 -47.60
CA ARG A 2 -8.90 -29.50 -46.93
C ARG A 2 -9.40 -28.57 -45.81
N GLN A 3 -9.10 -28.94 -44.58
CA GLN A 3 -9.25 -28.05 -43.42
C GLN A 3 -7.98 -27.21 -43.31
N GLU A 4 -8.13 -25.91 -43.06
CA GLU A 4 -7.07 -25.07 -42.49
C GLU A 4 -7.65 -24.27 -41.33
N LYS A 5 -7.14 -24.60 -40.13
CA LYS A 5 -7.18 -23.76 -38.94
C LYS A 5 -6.27 -22.55 -39.19
N ASN A 6 -6.70 -21.35 -38.82
CA ASN A 6 -5.78 -20.26 -38.56
C ASN A 6 -6.27 -19.33 -37.45
N THR A 7 -5.51 -19.35 -36.36
CA THR A 7 -5.56 -18.47 -35.20
C THR A 7 -4.84 -17.15 -35.53
N LYS A 8 -5.41 -15.99 -35.19
CA LYS A 8 -4.72 -14.68 -35.10
C LYS A 8 -5.23 -14.01 -33.83
N ALA A 9 -4.47 -13.95 -32.73
CA ALA A 9 -3.28 -13.14 -32.44
C ALA A 9 -3.62 -11.66 -32.17
N MET A 10 -3.69 -11.31 -30.87
CA MET A 10 -3.65 -9.96 -30.33
C MET A 10 -2.26 -9.36 -30.55
N PHE A 11 -2.19 -8.14 -31.09
CA PHE A 11 -0.96 -7.36 -31.18
C PHE A 11 -0.97 -6.27 -30.10
N ASN A 12 0.01 -6.36 -29.20
CA ASN A 12 0.29 -5.39 -28.16
C ASN A 12 1.25 -4.31 -28.72
N SER A 13 0.96 -3.04 -28.44
CA SER A 13 1.68 -1.90 -29.01
C SER A 13 2.88 -1.47 -28.14
N ARG A 14 4.08 -1.80 -28.64
CA ARG A 14 5.25 -0.91 -28.81
C ARG A 14 5.89 -0.26 -27.57
N TYR A 15 6.97 -0.89 -27.10
CA TYR A 15 8.21 -0.19 -26.73
C TYR A 15 9.10 -0.04 -27.97
N TRP A 16 9.74 1.11 -28.15
CA TRP A 16 10.75 1.35 -29.19
C TRP A 16 12.08 1.78 -28.54
N LEU A 17 13.15 1.18 -29.04
CA LEU A 17 14.53 1.17 -28.53
C LEU A 17 15.34 2.41 -28.93
N GLY A 18 16.32 2.75 -28.09
CA GLY A 18 17.54 3.47 -28.46
C GLY A 18 18.78 2.76 -27.90
N LEU A 19 19.52 2.06 -28.77
CA LEU A 19 20.89 1.54 -28.62
C LEU A 19 21.89 2.69 -28.30
N SER A 20 23.12 2.56 -27.78
CA SER A 20 24.10 1.47 -27.63
C SER A 20 25.38 2.06 -26.95
N LEU A 21 26.15 1.29 -26.16
CA LEU A 21 27.51 0.80 -26.52
C LEU A 21 28.24 0.14 -25.32
N ALA A 22 28.63 -1.12 -25.54
CA ALA A 22 29.87 -1.82 -25.14
C ALA A 22 30.27 -1.92 -23.66
N SER A 23 30.95 -2.96 -23.18
CA SER A 23 31.26 -4.35 -23.57
C SER A 23 32.16 -4.90 -22.44
N ALA A 24 32.37 -6.21 -22.41
CA ALA A 24 33.30 -6.99 -21.57
C ALA A 24 32.81 -7.31 -20.14
N ALA A 25 32.84 -8.56 -19.64
CA ALA A 25 33.51 -9.76 -20.11
C ALA A 25 32.73 -11.02 -19.69
N THR A 26 32.38 -11.80 -20.71
CA THR A 26 32.62 -13.23 -20.89
C THR A 26 32.60 -14.18 -19.68
N LEU A 27 31.64 -15.12 -19.77
CA LEU A 27 31.66 -16.44 -19.13
C LEU A 27 32.96 -17.21 -19.40
N ALA A 28 33.50 -17.82 -18.34
CA ALA A 28 34.24 -19.09 -18.34
C ALA A 28 34.24 -19.62 -16.89
N ALA A 29 34.34 -20.89 -16.54
CA ALA A 29 34.06 -22.21 -17.10
C ALA A 29 34.50 -23.21 -15.98
N ALA A 30 33.95 -24.43 -16.02
CA ALA A 30 34.48 -25.67 -15.40
C ALA A 30 34.30 -25.93 -13.88
N LEU A 31 33.44 -26.93 -13.59
CA LEU A 31 33.50 -27.77 -12.39
C LEU A 31 34.58 -28.86 -12.56
N ILE A 32 35.36 -29.13 -11.51
CA ILE A 32 35.53 -30.44 -10.82
C ILE A 32 36.78 -30.41 -9.89
N SER A 33 36.54 -30.75 -8.62
CA SER A 33 37.39 -31.52 -7.68
C SER A 33 38.80 -31.04 -7.31
N THR A 34 38.96 -30.56 -6.07
CA THR A 34 39.57 -31.29 -4.94
C THR A 34 39.85 -30.30 -3.78
N GLY A 35 39.55 -30.71 -2.55
CA GLY A 35 40.28 -30.25 -1.36
C GLY A 35 39.79 -29.01 -0.61
N THR A 36 39.13 -29.28 0.53
CA THR A 36 39.29 -28.60 1.83
C THR A 36 38.91 -27.11 2.01
N VAL A 37 37.77 -26.94 2.69
CA VAL A 37 37.43 -25.95 3.75
C VAL A 37 37.71 -24.47 3.45
N ARG A 38 36.69 -23.77 2.91
CA ARG A 38 36.63 -22.30 2.92
C ARG A 38 35.93 -21.85 4.20
N ALA A 39 36.72 -21.44 5.18
CA ALA A 39 36.24 -20.73 6.35
C ALA A 39 35.70 -19.35 5.92
N GLU A 40 34.54 -19.01 6.48
CA GLU A 40 34.09 -17.67 6.83
C GLU A 40 33.62 -16.72 5.72
N ASN A 41 32.31 -16.78 5.44
CA ASN A 41 31.55 -15.61 5.01
C ASN A 41 31.23 -14.75 6.26
N LYS A 42 32.24 -14.06 6.80
CA LYS A 42 32.03 -13.02 7.83
C LYS A 42 31.83 -11.69 7.11
N SER A 43 30.59 -11.24 7.18
CA SER A 43 30.14 -9.85 7.08
C SER A 43 31.26 -8.82 7.22
N ILE A 44 31.47 -8.07 6.14
CA ILE A 44 32.29 -6.85 6.12
C ILE A 44 31.72 -5.87 7.17
N PRO A 45 32.49 -5.40 8.17
CA PRO A 45 31.99 -4.45 9.15
C PRO A 45 31.93 -3.02 8.57
N ASP A 46 30.93 -2.28 9.03
CA ASP A 46 30.46 -0.95 8.58
C ASP A 46 31.50 0.20 8.68
N TRP A 47 32.71 -0.04 9.20
CA TRP A 47 33.78 0.97 9.19
C TRP A 47 34.40 1.18 7.80
N ALA A 48 34.18 0.25 6.85
CA ALA A 48 34.63 0.37 5.46
C ALA A 48 33.75 1.28 4.58
N SER A 49 32.62 1.79 5.09
CA SER A 49 31.66 2.58 4.29
C SER A 49 31.79 4.10 4.46
N ARG A 50 32.71 4.60 5.30
CA ARG A 50 33.00 6.05 5.40
C ARG A 50 34.34 6.39 4.75
N ARG A 51 34.32 6.53 3.42
CA ARG A 51 35.33 7.29 2.67
C ARG A 51 34.63 8.33 1.80
N GLU A 52 33.99 9.30 2.44
CA GLU A 52 33.92 10.66 1.90
C GLU A 52 34.94 11.50 2.67
N VAL A 53 35.67 12.32 1.91
CA VAL A 53 36.70 13.29 2.31
C VAL A 53 37.99 12.73 2.94
N GLY A 54 39.00 12.58 2.09
CA GLY A 54 40.37 12.32 2.50
C GLY A 54 40.99 13.51 3.23
N ILE A 55 41.49 13.25 4.43
CA ILE A 55 42.66 13.91 5.01
C ILE A 55 43.46 12.77 5.65
N TYR A 56 44.56 12.38 5.01
CA TYR A 56 45.54 11.47 5.57
C TYR A 56 46.45 12.31 6.49
N ASP A 57 46.43 12.03 7.79
CA ASP A 57 47.32 12.63 8.77
C ASP A 57 48.50 11.68 9.04
N PRO A 58 49.72 11.99 8.56
CA PRO A 58 50.89 11.12 8.70
C PRO A 58 51.46 11.07 10.13
N SER A 59 50.85 11.77 11.09
CA SER A 59 51.24 11.68 12.52
C SER A 59 50.52 10.58 13.30
N VAL A 60 49.56 9.88 12.68
CA VAL A 60 48.86 8.74 13.27
C VAL A 60 49.64 7.46 12.95
N PRO A 61 50.20 6.74 13.95
CA PRO A 61 50.91 5.48 13.71
C PRO A 61 49.95 4.41 13.17
N ASP A 62 50.42 3.63 12.20
CA ASP A 62 49.68 2.50 11.64
C ASP A 62 49.35 1.50 12.77
N ILE A 63 48.07 1.13 12.87
CA ILE A 63 47.49 0.30 13.95
C ILE A 63 48.02 -1.15 13.99
N GLU A 64 48.92 -1.55 13.08
CA GLU A 64 49.31 -2.95 12.90
C GLU A 64 50.33 -3.49 13.92
N ASP A 65 50.84 -2.67 14.86
CA ASP A 65 51.90 -3.09 15.81
C ASP A 65 51.49 -3.05 17.30
N ASP A 66 50.21 -3.19 17.65
CA ASP A 66 49.79 -3.42 19.06
C ASP A 66 49.13 -4.80 19.26
N PRO A 67 49.87 -5.81 19.75
CA PRO A 67 49.34 -7.14 19.98
C PRO A 67 48.43 -7.23 21.21
N THR A 68 48.21 -6.15 21.97
CA THR A 68 47.36 -6.17 23.18
C THR A 68 45.87 -5.92 22.92
N ILE A 69 45.48 -5.67 21.66
CA ILE A 69 44.08 -5.33 21.30
C ILE A 69 43.11 -6.54 21.35
N PHE A 70 43.62 -7.78 21.41
CA PHE A 70 42.78 -8.99 21.34
C PHE A 70 42.52 -9.70 22.68
N ASP A 71 42.96 -9.16 23.82
CA ASP A 71 42.95 -9.90 25.10
C ASP A 71 41.69 -9.74 25.98
N ASP A 72 40.57 -9.23 25.46
CA ASP A 72 39.28 -9.33 26.17
C ASP A 72 38.12 -9.63 25.21
N PRO A 73 37.74 -10.91 25.01
CA PRO A 73 36.51 -11.27 24.33
C PRO A 73 35.32 -11.18 25.31
N GLY A 74 35.26 -10.12 26.11
CA GLY A 74 34.02 -9.74 26.76
C GLY A 74 32.93 -9.60 25.69
N PRO A 75 31.67 -10.02 25.97
CA PRO A 75 30.61 -9.93 24.97
C PRO A 75 30.51 -8.49 24.50
N ILE A 76 30.71 -8.28 23.19
CA ILE A 76 30.55 -6.99 22.54
C ILE A 76 29.15 -6.49 22.92
N LYS A 77 29.09 -5.49 23.80
CA LYS A 77 27.84 -4.81 24.13
C LYS A 77 27.45 -4.02 22.89
N VAL A 78 26.66 -4.63 22.01
CA VAL A 78 26.01 -3.92 20.93
C VAL A 78 25.13 -2.86 21.61
N PRO A 79 25.39 -1.55 21.42
CA PRO A 79 24.52 -0.53 21.99
C PRO A 79 23.11 -0.80 21.49
N GLU A 80 22.12 -0.83 22.41
CA GLU A 80 20.72 -0.91 22.00
C GLU A 80 20.49 0.16 20.95
N ALA A 81 20.01 -0.24 19.76
CA ALA A 81 19.65 0.69 18.72
C ALA A 81 18.72 1.76 19.32
N PRO A 82 18.89 3.05 18.96
CA PRO A 82 18.03 4.11 19.49
C PRO A 82 16.57 3.69 19.32
N LYS A 83 15.82 3.63 20.43
CA LYS A 83 14.42 3.23 20.42
C LYS A 83 13.66 4.25 19.57
N ASN A 84 13.15 3.82 18.43
CA ASN A 84 12.36 4.68 17.54
C ASN A 84 11.19 5.29 18.31
N ASP A 85 10.98 6.60 18.17
CA ASP A 85 9.83 7.31 18.75
C ASP A 85 8.50 7.04 18.01
N TYR A 86 8.55 6.18 16.99
CA TYR A 86 7.43 5.84 16.11
C TYR A 86 7.11 4.35 16.18
N PRO A 87 5.85 3.95 15.93
CA PRO A 87 5.50 2.54 15.84
C PRO A 87 6.24 1.84 14.69
N SER A 88 6.49 0.55 14.84
CA SER A 88 7.02 -0.28 13.76
C SER A 88 6.03 -0.35 12.59
N VAL A 89 6.56 -0.40 11.36
CA VAL A 89 5.75 -0.65 10.14
C VAL A 89 5.37 -2.12 9.98
N ILE A 90 5.93 -2.96 10.83
CA ILE A 90 5.70 -4.39 10.94
C ILE A 90 5.09 -4.65 12.31
N ASP A 91 4.01 -5.40 12.34
CA ASP A 91 3.40 -5.91 13.55
C ASP A 91 4.38 -6.86 14.25
N GLU A 92 4.78 -6.54 15.48
CA GLU A 92 5.83 -7.29 16.19
C GLU A 92 5.38 -8.71 16.57
N GLU A 93 4.08 -8.93 16.72
CA GLU A 93 3.52 -10.24 17.08
C GLU A 93 3.39 -11.14 15.84
N THR A 94 2.83 -10.62 14.74
CA THR A 94 2.57 -11.43 13.54
C THR A 94 3.66 -11.34 12.48
N GLY A 95 4.58 -10.38 12.57
CA GLY A 95 5.56 -10.09 11.53
C GLY A 95 4.96 -9.49 10.25
N GLU A 96 3.67 -9.15 10.26
CA GLU A 96 2.97 -8.65 9.09
C GLU A 96 3.16 -7.15 8.90
N ARG A 97 3.23 -6.71 7.64
CA ARG A 97 3.26 -5.28 7.34
C ARG A 97 1.93 -4.62 7.67
N ILE A 98 1.96 -3.60 8.52
CA ILE A 98 0.80 -2.77 8.84
C ILE A 98 0.49 -1.89 7.63
N ARG A 99 -0.65 -2.13 6.98
CA ARG A 99 -1.13 -1.37 5.81
C ARG A 99 -2.55 -0.92 6.02
N ASN A 100 -2.88 0.28 5.54
CA ASN A 100 -4.23 0.83 5.63
C ASN A 100 -4.77 0.82 7.07
N ARG A 101 -3.90 1.14 8.04
CA ARG A 101 -4.24 1.22 9.47
C ARG A 101 -3.66 2.47 10.11
N ILE A 102 -4.39 2.96 11.10
CA ILE A 102 -3.94 3.93 12.09
C ILE A 102 -3.75 3.19 13.41
N VAL A 103 -2.57 3.32 14.01
CA VAL A 103 -2.14 2.58 15.20
C VAL A 103 -2.03 3.52 16.39
N LEU A 104 -2.55 3.11 17.54
CA LEU A 104 -2.32 3.78 18.81
C LEU A 104 -0.94 3.36 19.37
N TYR A 105 -0.03 4.32 19.48
CA TYR A 105 1.31 4.10 20.02
C TYR A 105 1.66 5.20 21.03
N LYS A 106 2.02 4.82 22.26
CA LYS A 106 2.33 5.74 23.36
C LYS A 106 1.29 6.87 23.55
N GLY A 107 0.01 6.53 23.42
CA GLY A 107 -1.11 7.47 23.60
C GLY A 107 -1.39 8.39 22.40
N LYS A 108 -0.74 8.17 21.25
CA LYS A 108 -0.94 8.94 20.02
C LYS A 108 -1.29 8.02 18.85
N TYR A 109 -2.08 8.54 17.91
CA TYR A 109 -2.41 7.80 16.70
C TYR A 109 -1.41 8.10 15.60
N TYR A 110 -0.98 7.06 14.88
CA TYR A 110 -0.05 7.15 13.76
C TYR A 110 -0.59 6.40 12.56
N ALA A 111 -0.54 7.03 11.39
CA ALA A 111 -0.82 6.39 10.12
C ALA A 111 0.50 6.03 9.42
N LEU A 112 0.44 4.97 8.61
CA LEU A 112 1.57 4.48 7.85
C LEU A 112 1.28 4.56 6.35
N ASP A 113 2.04 5.40 5.65
CA ASP A 113 1.99 5.47 4.19
C ASP A 113 2.75 4.28 3.56
N PRO A 114 2.24 3.67 2.47
CA PRO A 114 2.97 2.69 1.65
C PRO A 114 4.44 3.04 1.32
N ILE A 115 4.80 4.32 1.22
CA ILE A 115 6.14 4.84 0.87
C ILE A 115 7.04 5.05 2.11
N ARG A 116 6.62 4.54 3.29
CA ARG A 116 7.35 4.52 4.58
C ARG A 116 7.34 5.83 5.40
N SER A 117 6.46 6.77 5.10
CA SER A 117 6.24 7.92 5.99
C SER A 117 5.27 7.53 7.11
N ILE A 118 5.74 7.63 8.36
CA ILE A 118 4.91 7.55 9.55
C ILE A 118 4.57 8.97 9.95
N TYR A 119 3.29 9.27 10.14
CA TYR A 119 2.83 10.59 10.59
C TYR A 119 1.81 10.46 11.71
N GLU A 120 1.84 11.41 12.63
CA GLU A 120 0.87 11.52 13.71
C GLU A 120 -0.48 11.95 13.13
N VAL A 121 -1.53 11.21 13.45
CA VAL A 121 -2.92 11.57 13.17
C VAL A 121 -3.47 12.25 14.40
N ARG A 122 -3.89 13.51 14.25
CA ARG A 122 -4.49 14.28 15.34
C ARG A 122 -5.99 14.28 15.18
N ASP A 123 -6.65 13.60 16.11
CA ASP A 123 -8.10 13.62 16.20
C ASP A 123 -8.57 14.91 16.89
N ASP A 124 -9.77 15.36 16.54
CA ASP A 124 -10.46 16.41 17.30
C ASP A 124 -10.81 15.84 18.69
N PRO A 125 -10.46 16.52 19.81
CA PRO A 125 -10.84 16.08 21.16
C PRO A 125 -12.33 15.77 21.33
N GLY A 126 -13.20 16.42 20.54
CA GLY A 126 -14.65 16.18 20.52
C GLY A 126 -15.05 14.78 20.02
N GLU A 127 -14.17 14.07 19.33
CA GLU A 127 -14.47 12.72 18.80
C GLU A 127 -14.49 11.64 19.90
N GLN A 128 -13.80 11.88 21.03
CA GLN A 128 -13.77 11.02 22.21
C GLN A 128 -13.50 9.52 21.90
N ILE A 129 -12.61 9.24 20.95
CA ILE A 129 -12.35 7.89 20.46
C ILE A 129 -11.75 7.01 21.58
N PRO A 130 -12.42 5.92 22.01
CA PRO A 130 -11.88 4.99 23.00
C PRO A 130 -10.69 4.20 22.46
N THR A 131 -9.77 3.80 23.35
CA THR A 131 -8.52 3.11 22.99
C THR A 131 -8.61 1.59 23.00
N ASN A 132 -9.75 1.03 23.44
CA ASN A 132 -9.95 -0.41 23.67
C ASN A 132 -10.93 -1.06 22.67
N LEU A 133 -11.25 -0.38 21.57
CA LEU A 133 -12.16 -0.88 20.54
C LEU A 133 -11.49 -1.97 19.70
N LYS A 134 -12.23 -3.04 19.40
CA LYS A 134 -11.80 -4.14 18.52
C LYS A 134 -12.99 -4.69 17.76
N ASN A 135 -12.79 -5.08 16.49
CA ASN A 135 -13.83 -5.64 15.60
C ASN A 135 -15.19 -4.92 15.70
N SER A 136 -15.17 -3.60 15.72
CA SER A 136 -16.37 -2.81 16.01
C SER A 136 -16.38 -1.47 15.31
N PHE A 137 -17.59 -1.04 14.97
CA PHE A 137 -17.87 0.34 14.60
C PHE A 137 -17.96 1.21 15.85
N TYR A 138 -17.44 2.42 15.75
CA TYR A 138 -17.60 3.47 16.74
C TYR A 138 -18.20 4.70 16.08
N THR A 139 -19.27 5.22 16.67
CA THR A 139 -19.86 6.49 16.25
C THR A 139 -19.50 7.54 17.29
N SER A 140 -18.80 8.59 16.87
CA SER A 140 -18.39 9.67 17.75
C SER A 140 -19.55 10.61 18.10
N PRO A 141 -19.40 11.46 19.14
CA PRO A 141 -20.40 12.48 19.47
C PRO A 141 -20.70 13.47 18.33
N THR A 142 -19.77 13.64 17.37
CA THR A 142 -19.96 14.50 16.20
C THR A 142 -20.67 13.79 15.04
N GLY A 143 -20.99 12.50 15.19
CA GLY A 143 -21.69 11.67 14.21
C GLY A 143 -20.79 10.98 13.19
N LYS A 144 -19.47 11.09 13.31
CA LYS A 144 -18.52 10.37 12.46
C LYS A 144 -18.43 8.92 12.87
N VAL A 145 -18.19 8.04 11.90
CA VAL A 145 -18.15 6.60 12.12
C VAL A 145 -16.75 6.10 11.79
N TYR A 146 -16.21 5.24 12.65
CA TYR A 146 -14.90 4.63 12.53
C TYR A 146 -15.03 3.12 12.66
N TYR A 147 -14.06 2.35 12.16
CA TYR A 147 -13.98 0.92 12.39
C TYR A 147 -12.60 0.52 12.92
N PHE A 148 -12.60 -0.39 13.89
CA PHE A 148 -11.39 -0.93 14.51
C PHE A 148 -11.27 -2.41 14.20
N ASP A 149 -10.10 -2.82 13.73
CA ASP A 149 -9.82 -4.23 13.45
C ASP A 149 -9.62 -5.06 14.73
N GLU A 150 -9.32 -6.35 14.57
CA GLU A 150 -9.16 -7.29 15.68
C GLU A 150 -8.04 -6.90 16.67
N LYS A 151 -7.07 -6.11 16.21
CA LYS A 151 -5.95 -5.61 17.01
C LYS A 151 -6.22 -4.22 17.59
N GLY A 152 -7.41 -3.68 17.35
CA GLY A 152 -7.80 -2.33 17.76
C GLY A 152 -7.11 -1.23 16.95
N ARG A 153 -6.65 -1.55 15.74
CA ARG A 153 -6.10 -0.56 14.81
C ARG A 153 -7.27 0.04 14.02
N ARG A 154 -7.32 1.36 13.95
CA ARG A 154 -8.34 2.08 13.19
C ARG A 154 -8.10 1.89 11.69
N VAL A 155 -9.15 1.57 10.96
CA VAL A 155 -9.08 1.24 9.53
C VAL A 155 -9.13 2.51 8.66
N ILE A 156 -8.35 2.51 7.57
CA ILE A 156 -8.41 3.51 6.50
C ILE A 156 -8.55 2.80 5.14
N ASN A 157 -8.92 3.54 4.10
CA ASN A 157 -9.18 3.07 2.73
C ASN A 157 -10.29 2.01 2.65
N LEU A 158 -10.31 1.27 1.54
CA LEU A 158 -11.29 0.21 1.30
C LEU A 158 -11.08 -0.96 2.27
N TYR A 159 -12.15 -1.37 2.94
CA TYR A 159 -12.13 -2.47 3.88
C TYR A 159 -13.46 -3.23 3.92
N SER A 160 -13.38 -4.54 4.13
CA SER A 160 -14.56 -5.42 4.19
C SER A 160 -14.87 -5.78 5.64
N VAL A 161 -16.11 -5.55 6.05
CA VAL A 161 -16.65 -5.95 7.36
C VAL A 161 -17.89 -6.80 7.08
N ASP A 162 -17.90 -8.04 7.56
CA ASP A 162 -19.01 -8.99 7.40
C ASP A 162 -19.52 -9.13 5.95
N GLY A 163 -18.59 -9.15 4.99
CA GLY A 163 -18.90 -9.25 3.56
C GLY A 163 -19.38 -7.96 2.89
N LYS A 164 -19.57 -6.87 3.65
CA LYS A 164 -19.88 -5.54 3.13
C LYS A 164 -18.61 -4.70 3.00
N GLN A 165 -18.51 -3.94 1.90
CA GLN A 165 -17.40 -3.02 1.69
C GLN A 165 -17.74 -1.65 2.25
N TYR A 166 -16.74 -1.04 2.87
CA TYR A 166 -16.76 0.34 3.36
C TYR A 166 -15.47 1.03 2.93
N PHE A 167 -15.50 2.35 2.85
CA PHE A 167 -14.30 3.14 2.65
C PHE A 167 -14.13 4.12 3.81
N PHE A 168 -12.94 4.14 4.37
CA PHE A 168 -12.56 5.04 5.44
C PHE A 168 -11.52 6.02 4.89
N ASP A 169 -11.64 7.31 5.18
CA ASP A 169 -10.70 8.30 4.67
C ASP A 169 -9.33 8.24 5.39
N SER A 170 -8.46 9.22 5.14
CA SER A 170 -7.13 9.28 5.76
C SER A 170 -7.15 9.45 7.28
N TYR A 171 -8.25 9.91 7.86
CA TYR A 171 -8.46 10.03 9.30
C TYR A 171 -9.19 8.81 9.88
N GLY A 172 -9.59 7.86 9.03
CA GLY A 172 -10.36 6.68 9.40
C GLY A 172 -11.85 6.94 9.49
N GLU A 173 -12.34 8.09 9.01
CA GLU A 173 -13.76 8.42 9.00
C GLU A 173 -14.45 7.68 7.85
N MET A 174 -15.54 6.98 8.16
CA MET A 174 -16.33 6.24 7.18
C MET A 174 -16.97 7.21 6.20
N VAL A 175 -16.70 6.99 4.92
CA VAL A 175 -17.20 7.80 3.83
C VAL A 175 -18.65 7.43 3.52
N LYS A 176 -19.51 8.45 3.43
CA LYS A 176 -20.93 8.33 3.05
C LYS A 176 -21.33 9.44 2.08
N ASN A 177 -22.35 9.16 1.26
CA ASN A 177 -22.98 10.06 0.29
C ASN A 177 -22.01 10.80 -0.64
N ARG A 178 -20.93 10.15 -1.09
CA ARG A 178 -19.93 10.80 -1.96
C ARG A 178 -19.20 9.82 -2.86
N PHE A 179 -18.63 10.37 -3.93
CA PHE A 179 -17.71 9.66 -4.81
C PHE A 179 -16.34 9.49 -4.16
N VAL A 180 -15.73 8.33 -4.39
CA VAL A 180 -14.36 8.01 -3.98
C VAL A 180 -13.64 7.41 -5.18
N SER A 181 -12.50 7.99 -5.56
CA SER A 181 -11.57 7.36 -6.49
C SER A 181 -10.45 6.70 -5.70
N TYR A 182 -10.27 5.40 -5.90
CA TYR A 182 -9.25 4.61 -5.22
C TYR A 182 -8.66 3.61 -6.21
N SER A 183 -7.33 3.64 -6.38
CA SER A 183 -6.65 3.01 -7.53
C SER A 183 -7.22 3.53 -8.87
N GLU A 184 -7.44 2.68 -9.86
CA GLU A 184 -8.06 3.01 -11.13
C GLU A 184 -9.60 3.12 -11.09
N TYR A 185 -10.23 2.74 -9.98
CA TYR A 185 -11.68 2.65 -9.88
C TYR A 185 -12.30 3.86 -9.19
N THR A 186 -13.57 4.14 -9.52
CA THR A 186 -14.38 5.16 -8.85
C THR A 186 -15.65 4.51 -8.31
N TYR A 187 -15.96 4.78 -7.05
CA TYR A 187 -17.11 4.25 -6.33
C TYR A 187 -17.99 5.40 -5.87
N TYR A 188 -19.25 5.12 -5.54
CA TYR A 188 -20.08 6.02 -4.75
C TYR A 188 -20.57 5.28 -3.51
N PHE A 189 -20.18 5.77 -2.34
CA PHE A 189 -20.63 5.21 -1.07
C PHE A 189 -21.93 5.89 -0.66
N GLY A 190 -22.99 5.09 -0.47
CA GLY A 190 -24.32 5.56 -0.12
C GLY A 190 -24.43 6.04 1.33
N GLU A 191 -25.66 6.27 1.77
CA GLU A 191 -25.95 6.77 3.12
C GLU A 191 -25.59 5.77 4.21
N ASP A 192 -25.69 4.47 3.92
CA ASP A 192 -25.31 3.39 4.83
C ASP A 192 -23.79 3.12 4.86
N GLY A 193 -23.02 3.84 4.04
CA GLY A 193 -21.56 3.68 3.94
C GLY A 193 -21.12 2.51 3.06
N THR A 194 -22.04 1.83 2.36
CA THR A 194 -21.71 0.78 1.39
C THR A 194 -21.71 1.32 -0.05
N PRO A 195 -20.93 0.74 -0.98
CA PRO A 195 -20.87 1.24 -2.34
C PRO A 195 -22.12 0.85 -3.13
N TYR A 196 -22.60 1.78 -3.96
CA TYR A 196 -23.60 1.46 -4.98
C TYR A 196 -23.07 0.40 -5.94
N LYS A 197 -23.93 -0.55 -6.27
CA LYS A 197 -23.56 -1.74 -7.03
C LYS A 197 -24.70 -2.16 -7.94
N ASN A 198 -24.35 -2.71 -9.10
CA ASN A 198 -25.24 -3.35 -10.07
C ASN A 198 -26.52 -2.56 -10.33
N GLY A 199 -26.41 -1.30 -10.75
CA GLY A 199 -27.59 -0.48 -10.94
C GLY A 199 -27.35 0.95 -11.40
N LEU A 200 -28.46 1.56 -11.81
CA LEU A 200 -28.57 2.94 -12.22
C LEU A 200 -29.09 3.79 -11.05
N TYR A 201 -28.31 4.77 -10.62
CA TYR A 201 -28.62 5.61 -9.46
C TYR A 201 -28.62 7.08 -9.82
N LYS A 202 -29.58 7.82 -9.27
CA LYS A 202 -29.61 9.29 -9.36
C LYS A 202 -28.76 9.88 -8.25
N ILE A 203 -27.73 10.64 -8.62
CA ILE A 203 -26.85 11.33 -7.67
C ILE A 203 -26.85 12.81 -8.06
N GLY A 204 -27.48 13.63 -7.22
CA GLY A 204 -27.77 15.03 -7.56
C GLY A 204 -28.66 15.12 -8.79
N LYS A 205 -28.18 15.85 -9.82
CA LYS A 205 -28.92 16.05 -11.09
C LYS A 205 -28.66 15.00 -12.16
N TYR A 206 -27.76 14.05 -11.93
CA TYR A 206 -27.28 13.12 -12.95
C TYR A 206 -27.53 11.68 -12.55
N TYR A 207 -27.60 10.82 -13.57
CA TYR A 207 -27.66 9.38 -13.41
C TYR A 207 -26.30 8.75 -13.68
N TYR A 208 -25.97 7.73 -12.89
CA TYR A 208 -24.73 6.98 -12.97
C TYR A 208 -25.01 5.49 -12.87
N TYR A 209 -24.30 4.69 -13.66
CA TYR A 209 -24.39 3.23 -13.59
C TYR A 209 -23.18 2.65 -12.88
N PHE A 210 -23.41 1.82 -11.87
CA PHE A 210 -22.37 1.08 -11.16
C PHE A 210 -22.44 -0.40 -11.55
N THR A 211 -21.29 -0.99 -11.85
CA THR A 211 -21.20 -2.38 -12.32
C THR A 211 -21.45 -3.39 -11.20
N GLU A 212 -21.38 -4.68 -11.53
CA GLU A 212 -21.38 -5.77 -10.54
C GLU A 212 -20.14 -5.79 -9.62
N TYR A 213 -19.11 -5.00 -9.90
CA TYR A 213 -17.93 -4.83 -9.04
C TYR A 213 -17.96 -3.51 -8.25
N SER A 214 -19.09 -2.79 -8.32
CA SER A 214 -19.37 -1.51 -7.63
C SER A 214 -18.59 -0.30 -8.17
N ASP A 215 -17.78 -0.47 -9.22
CA ASP A 215 -17.12 0.64 -9.90
C ASP A 215 -18.09 1.37 -10.85
N LEU A 216 -17.85 2.66 -11.02
CA LEU A 216 -18.58 3.55 -11.90
C LEU A 216 -18.24 3.22 -13.36
N LEU A 217 -19.25 2.87 -14.14
CA LEU A 217 -19.10 2.66 -15.58
C LEU A 217 -18.83 4.00 -16.28
N ARG A 218 -17.67 4.12 -16.93
CA ARG A 218 -17.29 5.26 -17.77
C ARG A 218 -17.02 4.80 -19.19
N GLN A 219 -17.46 5.58 -20.18
CA GLN A 219 -17.26 5.30 -21.60
C GLN A 219 -17.71 3.88 -22.02
N GLY A 220 -18.80 3.40 -21.43
CA GLY A 220 -19.38 2.09 -21.70
C GLY A 220 -20.88 2.16 -21.93
N SER A 221 -21.46 1.01 -22.24
CA SER A 221 -22.90 0.82 -22.41
C SER A 221 -23.45 -0.23 -21.44
N PHE A 222 -24.71 -0.10 -21.09
CA PHE A 222 -25.44 -1.08 -20.27
C PHE A 222 -26.91 -1.14 -20.71
N ASP A 223 -27.55 -2.27 -20.43
CA ASP A 223 -28.97 -2.46 -20.71
C ASP A 223 -29.81 -2.16 -19.47
N TYR A 224 -30.87 -1.39 -19.65
CA TYR A 224 -31.83 -1.03 -18.60
C TYR A 224 -33.24 -1.00 -19.16
N LYS A 225 -34.15 -1.78 -18.56
CA LYS A 225 -35.55 -1.94 -19.01
C LYS A 225 -35.69 -2.21 -20.53
N GLY A 226 -34.80 -3.04 -21.09
CA GLY A 226 -34.83 -3.43 -22.51
C GLY A 226 -34.32 -2.38 -23.50
N LYS A 227 -33.71 -1.29 -23.01
CA LYS A 227 -33.01 -0.30 -23.83
C LYS A 227 -31.53 -0.25 -23.45
N THR A 228 -30.68 0.02 -24.44
CA THR A 228 -29.25 0.24 -24.22
C THR A 228 -28.97 1.72 -23.97
N TYR A 229 -28.28 2.03 -22.88
CA TYR A 229 -27.84 3.37 -22.52
C TYR A 229 -26.32 3.47 -22.55
N TYR A 230 -25.80 4.68 -22.72
CA TYR A 230 -24.36 4.95 -22.80
C TYR A 230 -23.94 5.93 -21.71
N THR A 231 -22.75 5.70 -21.16
CA THR A 231 -22.09 6.57 -20.19
C THR A 231 -21.03 7.42 -20.89
N ASN A 232 -20.95 8.70 -20.55
CA ASN A 232 -19.87 9.56 -21.07
C ASN A 232 -18.56 9.35 -20.28
N TRP A 233 -17.54 10.15 -20.56
CA TRP A 233 -16.24 10.07 -19.89
C TRP A 233 -16.27 10.39 -18.38
N HIS A 234 -17.31 11.10 -17.92
CA HIS A 234 -17.58 11.33 -16.51
C HIS A 234 -18.44 10.24 -15.86
N GLY A 235 -18.93 9.27 -16.64
CA GLY A 235 -19.87 8.23 -16.18
C GLY A 235 -21.33 8.67 -16.12
N VAL A 236 -21.65 9.87 -16.64
CA VAL A 236 -23.04 10.38 -16.66
C VAL A 236 -23.82 9.67 -17.75
N VAL A 237 -25.03 9.23 -17.39
CA VAL A 237 -26.03 8.65 -18.27
C VAL A 237 -27.02 9.73 -18.67
N ASN A 238 -27.27 9.88 -19.97
CA ASN A 238 -28.33 10.76 -20.47
C ASN A 238 -29.65 9.98 -20.49
N ILE A 239 -30.37 10.01 -19.38
CA ILE A 239 -31.68 9.41 -19.18
C ILE A 239 -32.55 10.40 -18.43
N LYS A 240 -33.85 10.46 -18.76
CA LYS A 240 -34.79 11.33 -18.09
C LYS A 240 -35.45 10.64 -16.90
N ASP A 241 -35.91 11.41 -15.92
CA ASP A 241 -36.56 10.90 -14.71
C ASP A 241 -37.75 9.99 -15.05
N GLU A 242 -38.53 10.34 -16.08
CA GLU A 242 -39.73 9.60 -16.49
C GLU A 242 -39.42 8.21 -17.07
N GLU A 243 -38.18 7.94 -17.48
CA GLU A 243 -37.76 6.62 -17.96
C GLU A 243 -37.34 5.70 -16.79
N VAL A 244 -37.02 6.28 -15.64
CA VAL A 244 -36.53 5.56 -14.45
C VAL A 244 -37.66 5.27 -13.47
N THR A 245 -38.50 6.25 -13.15
CA THR A 245 -39.66 6.06 -12.28
C THR A 245 -40.78 5.28 -12.99
N PRO A 246 -41.49 4.36 -12.29
CA PRO A 246 -42.63 3.64 -12.85
C PRO A 246 -43.78 4.54 -13.32
#